data_AF-A0A816AS28-F1
#
_entry.id   AF-A0A816AS28-F1
#
_cell.length_a   1.000
_cell.length_b   1.000
_cell.length_c   1.000
_cell.angle_alpha   90.00
_cell.angle_beta   90.00
_cell.angle_gamma   90.00
#
_symmetry.space_group_name_H-M   'P 1'
#
loop_
_entity.id
_entity.type
_entity.pdbx_description
1 polymer ?
#
loop_
_entity_poly.entity_id
_entity_poly.type
_entity_poly.pdbx_seq_one_letter_code
_entity_poly.pdbx_strand_id
1 'polypeptide(L)'
;MSTSKPVEWVTALIERFEDQLPIKCGELTNPMRSNLEQNKECLIALSRFKFSLVINGLTDILKTIDNTRFGGYDQEKNIYESYLIVLDAVEQCLANTKDLSTSRLDEAIYVNKLLPVVCKLLNVPGDGITVQQVRQLASNVLFALSVNNFGTLFSKVVSRLECLIVSGDETCEAGDLDLIQHMNVDMLKLTRLLNEEVQKWRLLKKFHHTELVKSVEKAIWNWLDTYPEEFTDLQKRPNAELSDNCEKLFELLDSFGESNRRKVQYVWPLQMMLLVLCPIILEELVYALEKGGPCSAEHLRKRNFVDALKRQLHAQVLGKQHSAGGTESAAVVTFVKLCKAATYINNKDSNNVLFVMVQSVIGDLKQILFNPSKPFSRGQDKINFDLELMIEFFLACLRLNPHNNEVLKACLNLLSPAMFHYVLVKALYRIITQKRLAWWPQIDIVYSRAGELRN
;
A
#
# COMPACT_ATOMS: atom_id res chain seq x y z
N MET A 1 -13.71 46.56 -14.82
CA MET A 1 -13.18 46.46 -13.44
C MET A 1 -14.07 45.56 -12.57
N SER A 2 -14.32 44.30 -12.94
CA SER A 2 -15.29 43.43 -12.22
C SER A 2 -14.76 42.04 -11.82
N THR A 3 -13.45 41.80 -11.86
CA THR A 3 -12.85 40.47 -11.60
C THR A 3 -12.07 40.36 -10.29
N SER A 4 -11.87 41.42 -9.50
CA SER A 4 -11.02 41.38 -8.29
C SER A 4 -11.71 40.77 -7.05
N LYS A 5 -12.99 41.08 -6.85
CA LYS A 5 -13.76 40.66 -5.66
C LYS A 5 -13.75 39.14 -5.39
N PRO A 6 -13.89 38.26 -6.41
CA PRO A 6 -13.84 36.82 -6.18
C PRO A 6 -12.47 36.31 -5.71
N VAL A 7 -11.38 36.98 -6.09
CA VAL A 7 -10.01 36.61 -5.64
C VAL A 7 -9.82 37.05 -4.20
N GLU A 8 -10.19 38.30 -3.88
CA GLU A 8 -10.11 38.87 -2.53
C GLU A 8 -10.85 38.02 -1.49
N TRP A 9 -12.06 37.52 -1.83
CA TRP A 9 -12.84 36.68 -0.93
C TRP A 9 -12.21 35.30 -0.67
N VAL A 10 -11.63 34.69 -1.71
CA VAL A 10 -10.93 33.41 -1.57
C VAL A 10 -9.68 33.61 -0.70
N THR A 11 -8.91 34.67 -0.93
CA THR A 11 -7.74 35.02 -0.11
C THR A 11 -8.12 35.26 1.36
N ALA A 12 -9.16 36.06 1.62
CA ALA A 12 -9.62 36.31 2.98
C ALA A 12 -10.10 35.03 3.71
N LEU A 13 -10.70 34.09 2.97
CA LEU A 13 -11.08 32.78 3.53
C LEU A 13 -9.84 31.92 3.84
N ILE A 14 -8.82 31.94 2.99
CA ILE A 14 -7.54 31.25 3.22
C ILE A 14 -6.86 31.80 4.48
N GLU A 15 -6.79 33.13 4.61
CA GLU A 15 -6.22 33.80 5.79
C GLU A 15 -6.98 33.43 7.07
N ARG A 16 -8.32 33.50 7.03
CA ARG A 16 -9.17 33.08 8.17
C ARG A 16 -8.97 31.62 8.53
N PHE A 17 -8.83 30.75 7.54
CA PHE A 17 -8.56 29.33 7.76
C PHE A 17 -7.20 29.12 8.43
N GLU A 18 -6.16 29.79 7.95
CA GLU A 18 -4.82 29.75 8.54
C GLU A 18 -4.81 30.23 9.99
N ASP A 19 -5.46 31.37 10.27
CA ASP A 19 -5.54 31.98 11.61
C ASP A 19 -6.21 31.08 12.65
N GLN A 20 -7.06 30.16 12.22
CA GLN A 20 -7.78 29.24 13.10
C GLN A 20 -7.06 27.90 13.33
N LEU A 21 -5.87 27.69 12.72
CA LEU A 21 -5.12 26.46 12.91
C LEU A 21 -4.55 26.33 14.33
N PRO A 22 -4.41 25.09 14.86
CA PRO A 22 -3.82 24.84 16.18
C PRO A 22 -2.45 25.50 16.40
N ILE A 23 -1.63 25.62 15.34
CA ILE A 23 -0.32 26.27 15.43
C ILE A 23 -0.39 27.76 15.80
N LYS A 24 -1.51 28.44 15.49
CA LYS A 24 -1.76 29.85 15.84
C LYS A 24 -2.66 30.01 17.06
N CYS A 25 -3.70 29.19 17.17
CA CYS A 25 -4.72 29.31 18.22
C CYS A 25 -4.47 28.44 19.47
N GLY A 26 -3.59 27.45 19.41
CA GLY A 26 -3.44 26.43 20.46
C GLY A 26 -4.60 25.43 20.46
N GLU A 27 -4.96 24.93 21.66
CA GLU A 27 -6.03 23.93 21.79
C GLU A 27 -7.40 24.47 21.34
N LEU A 28 -8.04 23.75 20.42
CA LEU A 28 -9.30 24.18 19.83
C LEU A 28 -10.50 23.78 20.70
N THR A 29 -11.32 24.77 21.05
CA THR A 29 -12.65 24.55 21.62
C THR A 29 -13.63 23.98 20.58
N ASN A 30 -14.72 23.34 21.01
CA ASN A 30 -15.72 22.77 20.09
C ASN A 30 -16.27 23.78 19.06
N PRO A 31 -16.62 25.03 19.43
CA PRO A 31 -17.05 26.02 18.44
C PRO A 31 -15.95 26.40 17.44
N MET A 32 -14.68 26.49 17.88
CA MET A 32 -13.55 26.78 16.99
C MET A 32 -13.34 25.67 15.98
N ARG A 33 -13.41 24.41 16.43
CA ARG A 33 -13.31 23.24 15.54
C ARG A 33 -14.42 23.23 14.49
N SER A 34 -15.67 23.52 14.87
CA SER A 34 -16.78 23.59 13.93
C SER A 34 -16.59 24.69 12.88
N ASN A 35 -16.10 25.87 13.30
CA ASN A 35 -15.82 26.97 12.37
C ASN A 35 -14.67 26.64 11.41
N LEU A 36 -13.61 26.00 11.91
CA LEU A 36 -12.47 25.58 11.10
C LEU A 36 -12.89 24.55 10.05
N GLU A 37 -13.68 23.55 10.43
CA GLU A 37 -14.25 22.56 9.51
C GLU A 37 -15.15 23.23 8.46
N GLN A 38 -15.99 24.20 8.86
CA GLN A 38 -16.80 24.94 7.89
C GLN A 38 -15.94 25.74 6.89
N ASN A 39 -14.86 26.37 7.34
CA ASN A 39 -13.94 27.09 6.45
C ASN A 39 -13.22 26.12 5.50
N LYS A 40 -12.81 24.94 6.00
CA LYS A 40 -12.22 23.85 5.19
C LYS A 40 -13.16 23.41 4.07
N GLU A 41 -14.41 23.09 4.40
CA GLU A 41 -15.44 22.69 3.42
C GLU A 41 -15.70 23.78 2.37
N CYS A 42 -15.74 25.06 2.79
CA CYS A 42 -15.85 26.18 1.86
C CYS A 42 -14.67 26.26 0.89
N LEU A 43 -13.44 26.08 1.37
CA LEU A 43 -12.24 26.06 0.52
C LEU A 43 -12.28 24.89 -0.48
N ILE A 44 -12.68 23.70 -0.02
CA ILE A 44 -12.84 22.51 -0.86
C ILE A 44 -13.89 22.77 -1.96
N ALA A 45 -15.04 23.36 -1.62
CA ALA A 45 -16.06 23.71 -2.60
C ALA A 45 -15.57 24.76 -3.61
N LEU A 46 -14.85 25.78 -3.14
CA LEU A 46 -14.29 26.83 -4.00
C LEU A 46 -13.17 26.32 -4.91
N SER A 47 -12.44 25.28 -4.50
CA SER A 47 -11.39 24.66 -5.32
C SER A 47 -11.91 24.18 -6.67
N ARG A 48 -13.21 23.84 -6.78
CA ARG A 48 -13.86 23.46 -8.04
C ARG A 48 -13.88 24.58 -9.08
N PHE A 49 -13.83 25.84 -8.64
CA PHE A 49 -13.90 27.02 -9.49
C PHE A 49 -12.59 27.80 -9.54
N LYS A 50 -11.81 27.77 -8.45
CA LYS A 50 -10.58 28.55 -8.25
C LYS A 50 -9.44 27.65 -7.77
N PHE A 51 -9.28 26.50 -8.41
CA PHE A 51 -8.36 25.43 -8.03
C PHE A 51 -6.94 25.93 -7.71
N SER A 52 -6.26 26.57 -8.66
CA SER A 52 -4.87 27.02 -8.48
C SER A 52 -4.71 28.04 -7.35
N LEU A 53 -5.71 28.90 -7.13
CA LEU A 53 -5.66 29.90 -6.04
C LEU A 53 -5.78 29.22 -4.68
N VAL A 54 -6.74 28.31 -4.53
CA VAL A 54 -6.96 27.56 -3.28
C VAL A 54 -5.77 26.66 -2.96
N ILE A 55 -5.30 25.86 -3.93
CA ILE A 55 -4.15 24.98 -3.74
C ILE A 55 -2.88 25.77 -3.43
N ASN A 56 -2.64 26.90 -4.11
CA ASN A 56 -1.48 27.74 -3.80
C ASN A 56 -1.56 28.29 -2.37
N GLY A 57 -2.72 28.79 -1.94
CA GLY A 57 -2.91 29.28 -0.58
C GLY A 57 -2.68 28.19 0.48
N LEU A 58 -3.28 27.01 0.31
CA LEU A 58 -3.06 25.87 1.21
C LEU A 58 -1.58 25.42 1.22
N THR A 59 -0.91 25.46 0.07
CA THR A 59 0.52 25.13 -0.04
C THR A 59 1.39 26.16 0.68
N ASP A 60 1.06 27.44 0.57
CA ASP A 60 1.78 28.51 1.26
C ASP A 60 1.57 28.37 2.79
N ILE A 61 0.37 27.99 3.26
CA ILE A 61 0.11 27.64 4.67
C ILE A 61 1.00 26.47 5.12
N LEU A 62 1.08 25.37 4.35
CA LEU A 62 1.94 24.23 4.69
C LEU A 62 3.41 24.65 4.83
N LYS A 63 3.90 25.55 3.98
CA LYS A 63 5.25 26.11 4.08
C LYS A 63 5.43 26.97 5.33
N THR A 64 4.42 27.74 5.71
CA THR A 64 4.46 28.52 6.96
C THR A 64 4.58 27.61 8.18
N ILE A 65 3.81 26.52 8.21
CA ILE A 65 3.91 25.50 9.26
C ILE A 65 5.33 24.90 9.29
N ASP A 66 5.87 24.54 8.12
CA ASP A 66 7.20 23.91 8.00
C ASP A 66 8.36 24.78 8.48
N ASN A 67 8.23 26.10 8.33
CA ASN A 67 9.22 27.08 8.77
C ASN A 67 9.08 27.47 10.25
N THR A 68 8.02 27.03 10.93
CA THR A 68 7.79 27.36 12.34
C THR A 68 8.73 26.56 13.24
N ARG A 69 9.49 27.25 14.11
CA ARG A 69 10.48 26.62 14.98
C ARG A 69 9.82 25.89 16.17
N PHE A 70 10.42 24.78 16.58
CA PHE A 70 10.06 24.02 17.77
C PHE A 70 10.36 24.83 19.04
N GLY A 71 9.33 25.16 19.82
CA GLY A 71 9.44 25.86 21.11
C GLY A 71 8.89 25.08 22.31
N GLY A 72 8.51 23.80 22.14
CA GLY A 72 8.06 22.93 23.23
C GLY A 72 7.15 21.78 22.74
N TYR A 73 6.85 20.83 23.62
CA TYR A 73 6.02 19.64 23.30
C TYR A 73 4.61 20.00 22.81
N ASP A 74 3.95 20.96 23.47
CA ASP A 74 2.61 21.41 23.08
C ASP A 74 2.62 22.07 21.68
N GLN A 75 3.72 22.72 21.32
CA GLN A 75 3.87 23.34 20.00
C GLN A 75 4.09 22.29 18.91
N GLU A 76 4.84 21.23 19.19
CA GLU A 76 5.01 20.10 18.25
C GLU A 76 3.68 19.40 17.97
N LYS A 77 2.86 19.15 19.01
CA LYS A 77 1.50 18.62 18.85
C LYS A 77 0.66 19.51 17.94
N ASN A 78 0.64 20.81 18.19
CA ASN A 78 -0.13 21.78 17.41
C ASN A 78 0.35 21.88 15.95
N ILE A 79 1.65 21.71 15.69
CA ILE A 79 2.21 21.63 14.33
C ILE A 79 1.64 20.41 13.59
N TYR A 80 1.71 19.22 14.18
CA TYR A 80 1.20 18.01 13.54
C TYR A 80 -0.32 18.05 13.35
N GLU A 81 -1.09 18.55 14.32
CA GLU A 81 -2.53 18.73 14.15
C GLU A 81 -2.85 19.72 13.01
N SER A 82 -2.07 20.80 12.88
CA SER A 82 -2.23 21.74 11.77
C SER A 82 -1.89 21.09 10.43
N TYR A 83 -0.83 20.27 10.36
CA TYR A 83 -0.53 19.48 9.16
C TYR A 83 -1.67 18.56 8.77
N LEU A 84 -2.26 17.84 9.73
CA LEU A 84 -3.39 16.94 9.46
C LEU A 84 -4.56 17.68 8.81
N ILE A 85 -4.94 18.83 9.36
CA ILE A 85 -6.08 19.63 8.87
C ILE A 85 -5.83 20.18 7.47
N VAL A 86 -4.62 20.71 7.22
CA VAL A 86 -4.30 21.32 5.92
C VAL A 86 -4.07 20.26 4.85
N LEU A 87 -3.40 19.14 5.17
CA LEU A 87 -3.22 18.04 4.23
C LEU A 87 -4.54 17.39 3.83
N ASP A 88 -5.47 17.22 4.78
CA ASP A 88 -6.84 16.74 4.50
C ASP A 88 -7.56 17.68 3.53
N ALA A 89 -7.49 19.00 3.75
CA ALA A 89 -8.05 19.98 2.82
C ALA A 89 -7.44 19.89 1.41
N VAL A 90 -6.11 19.78 1.33
CA VAL A 90 -5.38 19.63 0.05
C VAL A 90 -5.78 18.35 -0.67
N GLU A 91 -5.81 17.22 0.04
CA GLU A 91 -6.18 15.92 -0.51
C GLU A 91 -7.59 15.94 -1.10
N GLN A 92 -8.57 16.47 -0.35
CA GLN A 92 -9.95 16.60 -0.83
C GLN A 92 -10.10 17.56 -2.01
N CYS A 93 -9.34 18.67 -2.03
CA CYS A 93 -9.31 19.56 -3.20
C CYS A 93 -8.77 18.83 -4.44
N LEU A 94 -7.73 18.02 -4.30
CA LEU A 94 -7.14 17.24 -5.39
C LEU A 94 -8.05 16.11 -5.85
N ALA A 95 -8.68 15.37 -4.93
CA ALA A 95 -9.58 14.27 -5.26
C ALA A 95 -10.78 14.71 -6.10
N ASN A 96 -11.29 15.93 -5.87
CA ASN A 96 -12.40 16.53 -6.61
C ASN A 96 -12.05 16.94 -8.05
N THR A 97 -10.79 16.85 -8.49
CA THR A 97 -10.38 17.21 -9.86
C THR A 97 -10.66 16.14 -10.91
N LYS A 98 -11.03 14.92 -10.52
CA LYS A 98 -11.21 13.78 -11.43
C LYS A 98 -12.23 14.03 -12.54
N ASP A 99 -13.20 14.92 -12.32
CA ASP A 99 -14.29 15.20 -13.27
C ASP A 99 -14.07 16.49 -14.10
N LEU A 100 -12.94 17.19 -13.92
CA LEU A 100 -12.69 18.51 -14.52
C LEU A 100 -11.52 18.46 -15.50
N SER A 101 -11.82 18.52 -16.80
CA SER A 101 -10.85 18.55 -17.90
C SER A 101 -9.91 19.78 -17.90
N THR A 102 -10.16 20.76 -17.02
CA THR A 102 -9.50 22.08 -17.02
C THR A 102 -8.60 22.36 -15.80
N SER A 103 -8.46 21.44 -14.84
CA SER A 103 -7.75 21.72 -13.57
C SER A 103 -6.32 21.17 -13.53
N ARG A 104 -5.52 21.37 -14.58
CA ARG A 104 -4.08 21.10 -14.46
C ARG A 104 -3.50 22.09 -13.44
N LEU A 105 -3.00 21.56 -12.32
CA LEU A 105 -2.21 22.35 -11.38
C LEU A 105 -1.05 22.95 -12.16
N ASP A 106 -0.76 24.23 -11.95
CA ASP A 106 0.42 24.84 -12.51
C ASP A 106 1.64 24.03 -12.06
N GLU A 107 2.41 23.52 -13.02
CA GLU A 107 3.57 22.68 -12.77
C GLU A 107 4.56 23.39 -11.84
N ALA A 108 4.64 24.72 -11.89
CA ALA A 108 5.46 25.50 -10.98
C ALA A 108 4.95 25.46 -9.53
N ILE A 109 3.64 25.51 -9.29
CA ILE A 109 3.05 25.39 -7.94
C ILE A 109 3.28 23.97 -7.43
N TYR A 110 3.06 22.98 -8.29
CA TYR A 110 3.24 21.58 -7.96
C TYR A 110 4.71 21.24 -7.60
N VAL A 111 5.63 21.42 -8.54
CA VAL A 111 7.04 20.98 -8.43
C VAL A 111 7.83 21.85 -7.46
N ASN A 112 7.63 23.17 -7.47
CA ASN A 112 8.46 24.09 -6.69
C ASN A 112 7.89 24.41 -5.30
N LYS A 113 6.61 24.09 -5.05
CA LYS A 113 5.99 24.41 -3.76
C LYS A 113 5.45 23.20 -3.02
N LEU A 114 4.50 22.46 -3.61
CA LEU A 114 3.77 21.43 -2.88
C LEU A 114 4.59 20.14 -2.72
N LEU A 115 5.17 19.64 -3.82
CA LEU A 115 5.92 18.39 -3.82
C LEU A 115 7.06 18.36 -2.78
N PRO A 116 7.92 19.39 -2.64
CA PRO A 116 8.98 19.39 -1.64
C PRO A 116 8.47 19.21 -0.20
N VAL A 117 7.37 19.89 0.15
CA VAL A 117 6.77 19.80 1.49
C VAL A 117 6.19 18.41 1.72
N VAL A 118 5.44 17.88 0.75
CA VAL A 118 4.87 16.53 0.84
C VAL A 118 5.97 15.47 0.97
N CYS A 119 7.03 15.54 0.16
CA CYS A 119 8.18 14.64 0.25
C CYS A 119 8.87 14.67 1.62
N LYS A 120 9.00 15.86 2.22
CA LYS A 120 9.53 16.00 3.58
C LYS A 120 8.62 15.33 4.61
N LEU A 121 7.31 15.55 4.50
CA LEU A 121 6.31 15.00 5.42
C LEU A 121 6.21 13.47 5.39
N LEU A 122 6.45 12.85 4.23
CA LEU A 122 6.56 11.40 4.10
C LEU A 122 7.70 10.81 4.95
N ASN A 123 8.77 11.59 5.15
CA ASN A 123 10.02 11.15 5.79
C ASN A 123 10.23 11.76 7.19
N VAL A 124 9.21 12.38 7.80
CA VAL A 124 9.30 12.92 9.17
C VAL A 124 9.68 11.80 10.14
N PRO A 125 10.70 11.95 11.01
CA PRO A 125 11.11 10.90 11.94
C PRO A 125 10.10 10.67 13.08
N GLY A 126 10.04 9.44 13.61
CA GLY A 126 9.24 9.08 14.78
C GLY A 126 8.05 8.14 14.49
N ASP A 127 7.60 7.42 15.51
CA ASP A 127 6.56 6.38 15.37
C ASP A 127 5.26 6.70 16.12
N GLY A 128 5.08 7.96 16.54
CA GLY A 128 3.84 8.42 17.17
C GLY A 128 2.64 8.32 16.22
N ILE A 129 1.46 8.06 16.78
CA ILE A 129 0.20 7.91 16.02
C ILE A 129 -0.04 9.12 15.11
N THR A 130 0.15 10.34 15.62
CA THR A 130 -0.04 11.58 14.85
C THR A 130 0.96 11.69 13.69
N VAL A 131 2.22 11.27 13.90
CA VAL A 131 3.24 11.26 12.83
C VAL A 131 2.85 10.28 11.73
N GLN A 132 2.35 9.09 12.08
CA GLN A 132 1.86 8.12 11.12
C GLN A 132 0.65 8.66 10.33
N GLN A 133 -0.27 9.37 10.98
CA GLN A 133 -1.40 10.02 10.31
C GLN A 133 -0.94 11.12 9.33
N VAL A 134 0.07 11.91 9.69
CA VAL A 134 0.66 12.93 8.81
C VAL A 134 1.31 12.26 7.59
N ARG A 135 2.12 11.22 7.78
CA ARG A 135 2.70 10.45 6.66
C ARG A 135 1.61 9.85 5.77
N GLN A 136 0.53 9.35 6.34
CA GLN A 136 -0.59 8.78 5.58
C GLN A 136 -1.32 9.84 4.75
N LEU A 137 -1.62 11.01 5.31
CA LEU A 137 -2.24 12.10 4.55
C LEU A 137 -1.28 12.66 3.48
N ALA A 138 0.01 12.78 3.77
CA ALA A 138 1.01 13.17 2.77
C ALA A 138 1.06 12.16 1.61
N SER A 139 0.98 10.86 1.91
CA SER A 139 0.84 9.79 0.90
C SER A 139 -0.43 9.97 0.07
N ASN A 140 -1.57 10.26 0.70
CA ASN A 140 -2.84 10.45 -0.02
C ASN A 140 -2.80 11.70 -0.93
N VAL A 141 -2.18 12.79 -0.47
CA VAL A 141 -1.95 13.99 -1.29
C VAL A 141 -1.07 13.66 -2.49
N LEU A 142 0.04 12.95 -2.30
CA LEU A 142 0.94 12.55 -3.38
C LEU A 142 0.23 11.63 -4.39
N PHE A 143 -0.57 10.68 -3.89
CA PHE A 143 -1.40 9.81 -4.71
C PHE A 143 -2.40 10.62 -5.55
N ALA A 144 -3.15 11.54 -4.93
CA ALA A 144 -4.11 12.38 -5.64
C ALA A 144 -3.44 13.29 -6.69
N LEU A 145 -2.27 13.85 -6.39
CA LEU A 145 -1.47 14.64 -7.35
C LEU A 145 -1.06 13.80 -8.56
N SER A 146 -0.58 12.59 -8.32
CA SER A 146 -0.04 11.72 -9.37
C SER A 146 -1.09 11.25 -10.39
N VAL A 147 -2.40 11.30 -10.06
CA VAL A 147 -3.49 11.00 -11.00
C VAL A 147 -3.35 11.83 -12.28
N ASN A 148 -3.11 13.14 -12.14
CA ASN A 148 -3.02 14.09 -13.25
C ASN A 148 -1.57 14.47 -13.61
N ASN A 149 -0.61 14.18 -12.73
CA ASN A 149 0.79 14.64 -12.83
C ASN A 149 1.79 13.47 -12.84
N PHE A 150 1.35 12.27 -13.25
CA PHE A 150 2.19 11.07 -13.29
C PHE A 150 3.48 11.30 -14.08
N GLY A 151 3.41 11.94 -15.26
CA GLY A 151 4.58 12.16 -16.11
C GLY A 151 5.71 12.90 -15.38
N THR A 152 5.39 14.03 -14.75
CA THR A 152 6.35 14.83 -13.99
C THR A 152 6.92 14.07 -12.78
N LEU A 153 6.09 13.34 -12.03
CA LEU A 153 6.57 12.50 -10.91
C LEU A 153 7.47 11.37 -11.36
N PHE A 154 7.05 10.69 -12.42
CA PHE A 154 7.78 9.58 -12.99
C PHE A 154 9.13 10.02 -13.53
N SER A 155 9.20 11.18 -14.19
CA SER A 155 10.47 11.80 -14.58
C SER A 155 11.37 12.07 -13.38
N LYS A 156 10.83 12.54 -12.24
CA LYS A 156 11.63 12.72 -11.02
C LYS A 156 12.19 11.41 -10.49
N VAL A 157 11.40 10.33 -10.49
CA VAL A 157 11.87 8.98 -10.13
C VAL A 157 12.96 8.51 -11.08
N VAL A 158 12.78 8.67 -12.39
CA VAL A 158 13.76 8.31 -13.42
C VAL A 158 15.07 9.08 -13.25
N SER A 159 15.01 10.41 -13.08
CA SER A 159 16.20 11.23 -12.84
C SER A 159 16.90 10.86 -11.54
N ARG A 160 16.15 10.45 -10.50
CA ARG A 160 16.77 9.94 -9.28
C ARG A 160 17.51 8.64 -9.54
N LEU A 161 16.91 7.69 -10.25
CA LEU A 161 17.58 6.43 -10.62
C LEU A 161 18.88 6.70 -11.39
N GLU A 162 18.87 7.62 -12.34
CA GLU A 162 20.05 8.04 -13.08
C GLU A 162 21.12 8.65 -12.17
N CYS A 163 20.72 9.54 -11.25
CA CYS A 163 21.63 10.13 -10.27
C CYS A 163 22.28 9.05 -9.37
N LEU A 164 21.53 8.04 -8.94
CA LEU A 164 22.06 6.93 -8.13
C LEU A 164 23.03 6.04 -8.91
N ILE A 165 22.87 5.92 -10.23
CA ILE A 165 23.82 5.20 -11.10
C ILE A 165 25.14 5.97 -11.20
N VAL A 166 25.09 7.30 -11.33
CA VAL A 166 26.28 8.16 -11.52
C VAL A 166 27.01 8.46 -10.21
N SER A 167 26.27 8.80 -9.14
CA SER A 167 26.85 9.39 -7.93
C SER A 167 27.76 8.44 -7.15
N GLY A 168 27.59 7.12 -7.28
CA GLY A 168 28.53 6.14 -6.71
C GLY A 168 28.70 6.20 -5.19
N ASP A 169 27.98 7.07 -4.48
CA ASP A 169 28.14 7.33 -3.05
C ASP A 169 27.09 6.54 -2.26
N GLU A 170 27.52 5.86 -1.19
CA GLU A 170 26.62 5.09 -0.30
C GLU A 170 25.75 5.99 0.57
N THR A 171 26.06 7.29 0.65
CA THR A 171 25.30 8.29 1.41
C THR A 171 24.14 8.94 0.65
N CYS A 172 23.99 8.63 -0.64
CA CYS A 172 22.94 9.22 -1.48
C CYS A 172 21.56 8.64 -1.08
N GLU A 173 20.78 9.40 -0.33
CA GLU A 173 19.51 8.95 0.25
C GLU A 173 18.52 8.47 -0.82
N ALA A 174 18.08 7.21 -0.73
CA ALA A 174 17.13 6.63 -1.67
C ALA A 174 15.68 7.16 -1.50
N GLY A 175 15.45 8.21 -0.70
CA GLY A 175 14.12 8.67 -0.28
C GLY A 175 13.18 9.01 -1.44
N ASP A 176 13.70 9.45 -2.59
CA ASP A 176 12.87 9.70 -3.78
C ASP A 176 12.42 8.41 -4.50
N LEU A 177 13.05 7.25 -4.26
CA LEU A 177 12.56 5.95 -4.76
C LEU A 177 11.34 5.46 -3.99
N ASP A 178 11.16 5.95 -2.76
CA ASP A 178 9.96 5.72 -1.96
C ASP A 178 8.73 6.42 -2.58
N LEU A 179 8.91 7.40 -3.49
CA LEU A 179 7.78 8.03 -4.18
C LEU A 179 6.95 7.01 -4.99
N ILE A 180 7.59 5.97 -5.52
CA ILE A 180 6.93 4.93 -6.31
C ILE A 180 5.74 4.31 -5.55
N GLN A 181 5.89 4.01 -4.24
CA GLN A 181 4.83 3.40 -3.43
C GLN A 181 3.67 4.34 -3.09
N HIS A 182 3.76 5.62 -3.41
CA HIS A 182 2.73 6.62 -3.12
C HIS A 182 2.03 7.12 -4.38
N MET A 183 2.48 6.72 -5.56
CA MET A 183 1.89 7.13 -6.82
C MET A 183 0.64 6.31 -7.17
N ASN A 184 -0.31 6.97 -7.82
CA ASN A 184 -1.44 6.36 -8.51
C ASN A 184 -0.94 5.80 -9.84
N VAL A 185 -0.91 4.48 -9.92
CA VAL A 185 -0.39 3.71 -11.04
C VAL A 185 -1.51 2.83 -11.57
N ASP A 186 -1.99 3.10 -12.78
CA ASP A 186 -2.85 2.20 -13.58
C ASP A 186 -1.99 1.14 -14.29
N MET A 187 -2.61 0.17 -14.98
CA MET A 187 -1.89 -0.92 -15.63
C MET A 187 -0.84 -0.42 -16.63
N LEU A 188 -1.14 0.63 -17.40
CA LEU A 188 -0.20 1.18 -18.39
C LEU A 188 1.02 1.80 -17.68
N LYS A 189 0.79 2.58 -16.62
CA LYS A 189 1.85 3.18 -15.80
C LYS A 189 2.66 2.12 -15.08
N LEU A 190 2.04 1.02 -14.63
CA LEU A 190 2.71 -0.10 -13.97
C LEU A 190 3.66 -0.80 -14.94
N THR A 191 3.21 -1.10 -16.15
CA THR A 191 4.07 -1.67 -17.21
C THR A 191 5.28 -0.77 -17.49
N ARG A 192 5.08 0.55 -17.59
CA ARG A 192 6.18 1.51 -17.77
C ARG A 192 7.15 1.52 -16.59
N LEU A 193 6.65 1.50 -15.36
CA LEU A 193 7.48 1.44 -14.15
C LEU A 193 8.34 0.18 -14.12
N LEU A 194 7.76 -1.00 -14.37
CA LEU A 194 8.49 -2.27 -14.36
C LEU A 194 9.55 -2.32 -15.46
N ASN A 195 9.26 -1.81 -16.67
CA ASN A 195 10.24 -1.70 -17.74
C ASN A 195 11.45 -0.82 -17.33
N GLU A 196 11.19 0.36 -16.73
CA GLU A 196 12.28 1.23 -16.26
C GLU A 196 13.17 0.55 -15.22
N GLU A 197 12.58 -0.21 -14.30
CA GLU A 197 13.36 -0.97 -13.32
C GLU A 197 14.20 -2.06 -13.97
N VAL A 198 13.61 -2.86 -14.87
CA VAL A 198 14.33 -3.91 -15.60
C VAL A 198 15.56 -3.34 -16.32
N GLN A 199 15.41 -2.18 -16.97
CA GLN A 199 16.48 -1.53 -17.70
C GLN A 199 17.60 -1.03 -16.79
N LYS A 200 17.27 -0.45 -15.63
CA LYS A 200 18.23 0.20 -14.73
C LYS A 200 18.80 -0.73 -13.65
N TRP A 201 18.18 -1.89 -13.41
CA TRP A 201 18.52 -2.79 -12.30
C TRP A 201 20.01 -3.12 -12.22
N ARG A 202 20.60 -3.56 -13.33
CA ARG A 202 22.02 -3.99 -13.37
C ARG A 202 23.01 -2.83 -13.23
N LEU A 203 22.56 -1.61 -13.47
CA LEU A 203 23.37 -0.39 -13.35
C LEU A 203 23.38 0.13 -11.90
N LEU A 204 22.37 -0.23 -11.12
CA LEU A 204 22.23 0.22 -9.74
C LEU A 204 23.04 -0.63 -8.77
N LYS A 205 23.51 0.00 -7.69
CA LYS A 205 24.14 -0.69 -6.57
C LYS A 205 23.13 -1.53 -5.78
N LYS A 206 23.61 -2.65 -5.24
CA LYS A 206 22.78 -3.67 -4.54
C LYS A 206 21.97 -3.16 -3.35
N PHE A 207 22.42 -2.11 -2.66
CA PHE A 207 21.70 -1.59 -1.50
C PHE A 207 20.43 -0.82 -1.90
N HIS A 208 20.43 -0.14 -3.06
CA HIS A 208 19.24 0.52 -3.61
C HIS A 208 18.16 -0.46 -4.09
N HIS A 209 18.56 -1.66 -4.53
CA HIS A 209 17.61 -2.71 -4.94
C HIS A 209 16.63 -3.08 -3.83
N THR A 210 17.06 -3.02 -2.57
CA THR A 210 16.19 -3.34 -1.42
C THR A 210 14.99 -2.39 -1.36
N GLU A 211 15.21 -1.10 -1.62
CA GLU A 211 14.14 -0.10 -1.57
C GLU A 211 13.20 -0.24 -2.77
N LEU A 212 13.76 -0.41 -3.98
CA LEU A 212 12.98 -0.63 -5.19
C LEU A 212 12.03 -1.82 -5.06
N VAL A 213 12.51 -2.96 -4.57
CA VAL A 213 11.68 -4.16 -4.40
C VAL A 213 10.47 -3.87 -3.51
N LYS A 214 10.67 -3.16 -2.40
CA LYS A 214 9.57 -2.81 -1.49
C LYS A 214 8.61 -1.82 -2.15
N SER A 215 9.14 -0.80 -2.81
CA SER A 215 8.34 0.24 -3.45
C SER A 215 7.46 -0.32 -4.57
N VAL A 216 8.02 -1.20 -5.40
CA VAL A 216 7.28 -1.85 -6.51
C VAL A 216 6.22 -2.77 -5.97
N GLU A 217 6.55 -3.56 -4.95
CA GLU A 217 5.56 -4.43 -4.35
C GLU A 217 4.36 -3.63 -3.83
N LYS A 218 4.61 -2.51 -3.13
CA LYS A 218 3.54 -1.61 -2.70
C LYS A 218 2.80 -0.97 -3.87
N ALA A 219 3.47 -0.59 -4.94
CA ALA A 219 2.83 -0.04 -6.13
C ALA A 219 1.85 -1.05 -6.77
N ILE A 220 2.22 -2.34 -6.84
CA ILE A 220 1.33 -3.42 -7.30
C ILE A 220 0.10 -3.55 -6.39
N TRP A 221 0.30 -3.52 -5.07
CA TRP A 221 -0.82 -3.57 -4.11
C TRP A 221 -1.75 -2.36 -4.23
N ASN A 222 -1.20 -1.16 -4.36
CA ASN A 222 -1.99 0.05 -4.57
C ASN A 222 -2.76 -0.01 -5.88
N TRP A 223 -2.17 -0.54 -6.95
CA TRP A 223 -2.86 -0.78 -8.22
C TRP A 223 -4.05 -1.73 -8.04
N LEU A 224 -3.86 -2.87 -7.35
CA LEU A 224 -4.94 -3.81 -7.04
C LEU A 224 -6.08 -3.16 -6.22
N ASP A 225 -5.73 -2.35 -5.23
CA ASP A 225 -6.69 -1.63 -4.37
C ASP A 225 -7.45 -0.52 -5.13
N THR A 226 -6.77 0.14 -6.07
CA THR A 226 -7.31 1.30 -6.79
C THR A 226 -8.11 0.89 -8.03
N TYR A 227 -7.59 -0.07 -8.80
CA TYR A 227 -8.08 -0.52 -10.10
C TYR A 227 -8.33 -2.06 -10.14
N PRO A 228 -9.16 -2.61 -9.23
CA PRO A 228 -9.43 -4.05 -9.15
C PRO A 228 -10.06 -4.63 -10.43
N GLU A 229 -10.76 -3.80 -11.21
CA GLU A 229 -11.30 -4.16 -12.52
C GLU A 229 -10.21 -4.39 -13.57
N GLU A 230 -9.12 -3.59 -13.58
CA GLU A 230 -8.00 -3.81 -14.49
C GLU A 230 -7.32 -5.14 -14.20
N PHE A 231 -7.19 -5.52 -12.93
CA PHE A 231 -6.69 -6.83 -12.55
C PHE A 231 -7.62 -7.96 -13.00
N THR A 232 -8.93 -7.79 -12.86
CA THR A 232 -9.92 -8.75 -13.35
C THR A 232 -9.84 -8.92 -14.87
N ASP A 233 -9.63 -7.83 -15.60
CA ASP A 233 -9.47 -7.85 -17.05
C ASP A 233 -8.14 -8.49 -17.46
N LEU A 234 -7.04 -8.21 -16.73
CA LEU A 234 -5.74 -8.84 -16.94
C LEU A 234 -5.81 -10.36 -16.86
N GLN A 235 -6.54 -10.91 -15.88
CA GLN A 235 -6.73 -12.37 -15.74
C GLN A 235 -7.43 -13.00 -16.95
N LYS A 236 -8.28 -12.25 -17.66
CA LYS A 236 -9.02 -12.73 -18.85
C LYS A 236 -8.33 -12.40 -20.16
N ARG A 237 -7.59 -11.29 -20.20
CA ARG A 237 -6.90 -10.73 -21.36
C ARG A 237 -5.46 -10.41 -20.94
N PRO A 238 -4.58 -11.42 -20.94
CA PRO A 238 -3.19 -11.24 -20.57
C PRO A 238 -2.50 -10.16 -21.40
N ASN A 239 -1.64 -9.37 -20.76
CA ASN A 239 -0.87 -8.32 -21.41
C ASN A 239 0.57 -8.80 -21.64
N ALA A 240 0.97 -8.92 -22.92
CA ALA A 240 2.27 -9.47 -23.30
C ALA A 240 3.45 -8.58 -22.87
N GLU A 241 3.32 -7.26 -22.96
CA GLU A 241 4.37 -6.32 -22.54
C GLU A 241 4.56 -6.32 -21.02
N LEU A 242 3.46 -6.35 -20.27
CA LEU A 242 3.51 -6.51 -18.82
C LEU A 242 4.16 -7.84 -18.44
N SER A 243 3.77 -8.94 -19.10
CA SER A 243 4.33 -10.27 -18.85
C SER A 243 5.84 -10.30 -19.08
N ASP A 244 6.31 -9.80 -20.22
CA ASP A 244 7.74 -9.72 -20.56
C ASP A 244 8.54 -8.93 -19.51
N ASN A 245 8.02 -7.80 -19.03
CA ASN A 245 8.64 -7.03 -17.96
C ASN A 245 8.66 -7.79 -16.62
N CYS A 246 7.56 -8.46 -16.27
CA CYS A 246 7.46 -9.26 -15.05
C CYS A 246 8.44 -10.44 -15.07
N GLU A 247 8.59 -11.11 -16.22
CA GLU A 247 9.53 -12.23 -16.37
C GLU A 247 10.98 -11.78 -16.26
N LYS A 248 11.35 -10.70 -16.94
CA LYS A 248 12.70 -10.13 -16.84
C LYS A 248 13.02 -9.70 -15.41
N LEU A 249 12.08 -9.03 -14.74
CA LEU A 249 12.26 -8.62 -13.35
C LEU A 249 12.34 -9.83 -12.41
N PHE A 250 11.52 -10.87 -12.63
CA PHE A 250 11.57 -12.10 -11.85
C PHE A 250 12.98 -12.72 -11.86
N GLU A 251 13.61 -12.85 -13.03
CA GLU A 251 14.97 -13.42 -13.14
C GLU A 251 16.03 -12.55 -12.44
N LEU A 252 15.88 -11.22 -12.51
CA LEU A 252 16.77 -10.29 -11.79
C LEU A 252 16.60 -10.45 -10.27
N LEU A 253 15.36 -10.57 -9.79
CA LEU A 253 15.03 -10.78 -8.38
C LEU A 253 15.51 -12.14 -7.87
N ASP A 254 15.41 -13.19 -8.68
CA ASP A 254 15.83 -14.53 -8.32
C ASP A 254 17.33 -14.54 -7.97
N SER A 255 18.15 -14.00 -8.89
CA SER A 255 19.60 -13.85 -8.67
C SER A 255 19.94 -12.96 -7.47
N PHE A 256 19.12 -11.93 -7.20
CA PHE A 256 19.32 -11.03 -6.07
C PHE A 256 18.95 -11.69 -4.73
N GLY A 257 17.87 -12.46 -4.69
CA GLY A 257 17.38 -13.19 -3.51
C GLY A 257 18.35 -14.28 -3.05
N GLU A 258 18.93 -15.03 -3.99
CA GLU A 258 19.91 -16.09 -3.70
C GLU A 258 21.19 -15.56 -3.02
N SER A 259 21.54 -14.30 -3.27
CA SER A 259 22.78 -13.71 -2.73
C SER A 259 22.80 -13.56 -1.20
N ASN A 260 21.63 -13.47 -0.55
CA ASN A 260 21.53 -13.38 0.90
C ASN A 260 20.13 -13.80 1.36
N ARG A 261 20.07 -14.80 2.23
CA ARG A 261 18.81 -15.37 2.77
C ARG A 261 17.93 -14.36 3.48
N ARG A 262 18.44 -13.23 4.00
CA ARG A 262 17.60 -12.18 4.60
C ARG A 262 16.77 -11.42 3.56
N LYS A 263 17.21 -11.40 2.30
CA LYS A 263 16.54 -10.67 1.21
C LYS A 263 15.24 -11.32 0.78
N VAL A 264 15.16 -12.64 0.90
CA VAL A 264 13.98 -13.43 0.51
C VAL A 264 12.70 -12.95 1.19
N GLN A 265 12.81 -12.35 2.38
CA GLN A 265 11.72 -11.77 3.16
C GLN A 265 10.88 -10.73 2.40
N TYR A 266 11.50 -10.01 1.46
CA TYR A 266 10.84 -9.00 0.64
C TYR A 266 10.92 -9.32 -0.87
N VAL A 267 11.89 -10.14 -1.29
CA VAL A 267 12.00 -10.58 -2.69
C VAL A 267 10.91 -11.59 -3.08
N TRP A 268 10.67 -12.62 -2.25
CA TRP A 268 9.70 -13.67 -2.58
C TRP A 268 8.26 -13.16 -2.69
N PRO A 269 7.79 -12.26 -1.81
CA PRO A 269 6.50 -11.59 -2.00
C PRO A 269 6.36 -10.93 -3.37
N LEU A 270 7.35 -10.13 -3.79
CA LEU A 270 7.32 -9.49 -5.11
C LEU A 270 7.36 -10.51 -6.24
N GLN A 271 8.25 -11.51 -6.19
CA GLN A 271 8.32 -12.57 -7.21
C GLN A 271 6.98 -13.29 -7.39
N MET A 272 6.27 -13.61 -6.29
CA MET A 272 4.94 -14.22 -6.37
C MET A 272 3.93 -13.26 -7.01
N MET A 273 3.95 -11.98 -6.66
CA MET A 273 3.06 -10.99 -7.27
C MET A 273 3.33 -10.84 -8.77
N LEU A 274 4.60 -10.88 -9.22
CA LEU A 274 4.93 -10.87 -10.65
C LEU A 274 4.34 -12.10 -11.37
N LEU A 275 4.35 -13.29 -10.75
CA LEU A 275 3.67 -14.47 -11.32
C LEU A 275 2.15 -14.29 -11.39
N VAL A 276 1.54 -13.67 -10.38
CA VAL A 276 0.10 -13.37 -10.35
C VAL A 276 -0.30 -12.39 -11.47
N LEU A 277 0.60 -11.49 -11.87
CA LEU A 277 0.43 -10.57 -13.01
C LEU A 277 0.63 -11.25 -14.38
N CYS A 278 1.07 -12.51 -14.43
CA CYS A 278 1.27 -13.29 -15.64
C CYS A 278 0.35 -14.53 -15.70
N PRO A 279 -0.96 -14.37 -16.01
CA PRO A 279 -1.94 -15.46 -15.91
C PRO A 279 -1.58 -16.71 -16.72
N ILE A 280 -1.02 -16.55 -17.92
CA ILE A 280 -0.63 -17.67 -18.80
C ILE A 280 0.47 -18.51 -18.15
N ILE A 281 1.50 -17.84 -17.61
CA ILE A 281 2.61 -18.52 -16.93
C ILE A 281 2.09 -19.19 -15.66
N LEU A 282 1.29 -18.47 -14.87
CA LEU A 282 0.70 -19.02 -13.65
C LEU A 282 -0.14 -20.27 -13.93
N GLU A 283 -0.92 -20.27 -15.00
CA GLU A 283 -1.73 -21.41 -15.42
C GLU A 283 -0.88 -22.65 -15.71
N GLU A 284 0.19 -22.48 -16.48
CA GLU A 284 1.15 -23.55 -16.77
C GLU A 284 1.83 -24.07 -15.49
N LEU A 285 2.26 -23.18 -14.59
CA LEU A 285 2.91 -23.55 -13.34
C LEU A 285 1.98 -24.38 -12.45
N VAL A 286 0.72 -23.97 -12.31
CA VAL A 286 -0.27 -24.69 -11.50
C VAL A 286 -0.66 -26.02 -12.16
N TYR A 287 -0.78 -26.06 -13.49
CA TYR A 287 -1.00 -27.32 -14.21
C TYR A 287 0.15 -28.31 -13.97
N ALA A 288 1.39 -27.84 -14.00
CA ALA A 288 2.56 -28.66 -13.75
C ALA A 288 2.67 -29.13 -12.29
N LEU A 289 2.40 -28.24 -11.33
CA LEU A 289 2.57 -28.53 -9.89
C LEU A 289 1.42 -29.34 -9.30
N GLU A 290 0.17 -29.02 -9.65
CA GLU A 290 -1.00 -29.65 -9.03
C GLU A 290 -1.56 -30.82 -9.84
N LYS A 291 -1.38 -30.80 -11.17
CA LYS A 291 -1.93 -31.82 -12.07
C LYS A 291 -0.85 -32.68 -12.75
N GLY A 292 0.42 -32.48 -12.43
CA GLY A 292 1.54 -33.25 -13.01
C GLY A 292 1.75 -33.00 -14.50
N GLY A 293 1.28 -31.86 -15.02
CA GLY A 293 1.43 -31.47 -16.41
C GLY A 293 2.88 -31.14 -16.81
N PRO A 294 3.13 -30.94 -18.13
CA PRO A 294 4.42 -30.46 -18.61
C PRO A 294 4.64 -29.00 -18.19
N CYS A 295 5.91 -28.63 -18.11
CA CYS A 295 6.37 -27.27 -17.84
C CYS A 295 7.51 -26.98 -18.81
N SER A 296 7.43 -25.86 -19.51
CA SER A 296 8.40 -25.39 -20.48
C SER A 296 9.75 -25.10 -19.81
N ALA A 297 10.83 -25.27 -20.57
CA ALA A 297 12.19 -25.06 -20.06
C ALA A 297 12.40 -23.63 -19.52
N GLU A 298 11.75 -22.65 -20.14
CA GLU A 298 11.77 -21.24 -19.74
C GLU A 298 11.10 -20.99 -18.37
N HIS A 299 10.10 -21.80 -18.01
CA HIS A 299 9.35 -21.65 -16.75
C HIS A 299 9.82 -22.58 -15.63
N LEU A 300 10.81 -23.45 -15.87
CA LEU A 300 11.33 -24.37 -14.86
C LEU A 300 11.85 -23.66 -13.60
N ARG A 301 12.52 -22.50 -13.74
CA ARG A 301 12.99 -21.73 -12.58
C ARG A 301 11.83 -21.21 -11.74
N LYS A 302 10.82 -20.63 -12.40
CA LYS A 302 9.58 -20.13 -11.78
C LYS A 302 8.83 -21.26 -11.06
N ARG A 303 8.76 -22.45 -11.68
CA ARG A 303 8.21 -23.66 -11.05
C ARG A 303 8.99 -24.07 -9.80
N ASN A 304 10.32 -24.14 -9.90
CA ASN A 304 11.19 -24.52 -8.78
C ASN A 304 11.09 -23.54 -7.61
N PHE A 305 10.93 -22.25 -7.90
CA PHE A 305 10.65 -21.22 -6.90
C PHE A 305 9.35 -21.51 -6.13
N VAL A 306 8.24 -21.76 -6.84
CA VAL A 306 6.96 -22.08 -6.19
C VAL A 306 7.04 -23.38 -5.38
N ASP A 307 7.69 -24.42 -5.92
CA ASP A 307 7.91 -25.69 -5.24
C ASP A 307 8.79 -25.52 -3.98
N ALA A 308 9.83 -24.68 -4.06
CA ALA A 308 10.65 -24.33 -2.90
C ALA A 308 9.83 -23.62 -1.82
N LEU A 309 8.98 -22.65 -2.18
CA LEU A 309 8.08 -21.98 -1.23
C LEU A 309 7.17 -23.00 -0.53
N LYS A 310 6.54 -23.92 -1.27
CA LYS A 310 5.68 -24.96 -0.71
C LYS A 310 6.43 -25.85 0.28
N ARG A 311 7.66 -26.28 -0.07
CA ARG A 311 8.51 -27.04 0.86
C ARG A 311 8.82 -26.28 2.14
N GLN A 312 9.11 -24.98 2.05
CA GLN A 312 9.38 -24.14 3.22
C GLN A 312 8.13 -23.96 4.10
N LEU A 313 6.96 -23.80 3.48
CA LEU A 313 5.67 -23.76 4.19
C LEU A 313 5.39 -25.06 4.94
N HIS A 314 5.51 -26.22 4.26
CA HIS A 314 5.33 -27.53 4.90
C HIS A 314 6.34 -27.79 6.02
N ALA A 315 7.61 -27.36 5.86
CA ALA A 315 8.61 -27.47 6.92
C ALA A 315 8.20 -26.71 8.19
N GLN A 316 7.49 -25.59 8.04
CA GLN A 316 6.97 -24.81 9.16
C GLN A 316 5.78 -25.49 9.85
N VAL A 317 4.89 -26.14 9.11
CA VAL A 317 3.80 -26.97 9.68
C VAL A 317 4.37 -28.06 10.59
N LEU A 318 5.46 -28.70 10.17
CA LEU A 318 6.16 -29.74 10.93
C LEU A 318 6.91 -29.21 12.17
N GLY A 319 6.84 -27.91 12.45
CA GLY A 319 7.37 -27.32 13.67
C GLY A 319 8.89 -27.17 13.74
N LYS A 320 9.60 -27.36 12.62
CA LYS A 320 11.06 -27.13 12.53
C LYS A 320 11.38 -25.67 12.95
N GLN A 321 12.43 -25.51 13.75
CA GLN A 321 12.67 -24.31 14.58
C GLN A 321 12.76 -22.99 13.81
N HIS A 322 12.34 -21.94 14.50
CA HIS A 322 12.41 -20.54 14.09
C HIS A 322 13.85 -20.03 14.21
N SER A 323 14.48 -19.73 13.08
CA SER A 323 15.41 -18.61 13.08
C SER A 323 14.58 -17.36 12.75
N ALA A 324 14.63 -16.34 13.61
CA ALA A 324 14.04 -15.04 13.30
C ALA A 324 14.64 -14.55 11.97
N GLY A 325 13.82 -14.44 10.92
CA GLY A 325 14.27 -14.12 9.56
C GLY A 325 14.59 -15.33 8.64
N GLY A 326 14.21 -16.56 9.02
CA GLY A 326 14.34 -17.77 8.20
C GLY A 326 13.46 -17.76 6.94
N THR A 327 13.83 -18.55 5.94
CA THR A 327 13.12 -18.69 4.65
C THR A 327 11.67 -19.17 4.82
N GLU A 328 11.37 -19.94 5.86
CA GLU A 328 10.04 -20.43 6.18
C GLU A 328 9.05 -19.29 6.40
N SER A 329 9.46 -18.30 7.20
CA SER A 329 8.64 -17.13 7.50
C SER A 329 8.37 -16.27 6.26
N ALA A 330 9.33 -16.19 5.34
CA ALA A 330 9.12 -15.52 4.06
C ALA A 330 8.07 -16.25 3.22
N ALA A 331 8.10 -17.59 3.19
CA ALA A 331 7.10 -18.38 2.46
C ALA A 331 5.67 -18.16 2.99
N VAL A 332 5.48 -18.06 4.31
CA VAL A 332 4.18 -17.72 4.90
C VAL A 332 3.70 -16.36 4.44
N VAL A 333 4.55 -15.33 4.50
CA VAL A 333 4.20 -13.97 4.04
C VAL A 333 3.80 -14.00 2.57
N THR A 334 4.58 -14.69 1.74
CA THR A 334 4.33 -14.81 0.31
C THR A 334 2.99 -15.50 0.02
N PHE A 335 2.65 -16.60 0.70
CA PHE A 335 1.39 -17.29 0.46
C PHE A 335 0.17 -16.61 1.09
N VAL A 336 0.32 -15.85 2.18
CA VAL A 336 -0.77 -14.97 2.66
C VAL A 336 -1.08 -13.89 1.62
N LYS A 337 -0.04 -13.30 1.03
CA LYS A 337 -0.17 -12.34 -0.07
C LYS A 337 -0.83 -12.96 -1.31
N LEU A 338 -0.49 -14.19 -1.67
CA LEU A 338 -1.19 -14.96 -2.70
C LEU A 338 -2.69 -15.11 -2.38
N CYS A 339 -3.03 -15.50 -1.15
CA CYS A 339 -4.43 -15.62 -0.71
C CYS A 339 -5.16 -14.27 -0.79
N LYS A 340 -4.50 -13.18 -0.37
CA LYS A 340 -5.04 -11.82 -0.48
C LYS A 340 -5.28 -11.43 -1.94
N ALA A 341 -4.34 -11.67 -2.83
CA ALA A 341 -4.47 -11.37 -4.26
C ALA A 341 -5.66 -12.12 -4.89
N ALA A 342 -5.86 -13.38 -4.52
CA ALA A 342 -7.00 -14.17 -4.98
C ALA A 342 -8.36 -13.58 -4.57
N THR A 343 -8.43 -12.78 -3.50
CA THR A 343 -9.68 -12.08 -3.13
C THR A 343 -10.11 -11.02 -4.13
N TYR A 344 -9.19 -10.51 -4.97
CA TYR A 344 -9.48 -9.52 -6.02
C TYR A 344 -10.01 -10.18 -7.29
N ILE A 345 -10.12 -11.51 -7.33
CA ILE A 345 -10.79 -12.24 -8.41
C ILE A 345 -12.25 -12.46 -8.01
N ASN A 346 -13.15 -12.19 -8.95
CA ASN A 346 -14.58 -12.38 -8.74
C ASN A 346 -14.91 -13.86 -8.52
N ASN A 347 -15.74 -14.16 -7.53
CA ASN A 347 -16.16 -15.54 -7.21
C ASN A 347 -16.91 -16.25 -8.35
N LYS A 348 -17.41 -15.52 -9.35
CA LYS A 348 -17.99 -16.08 -10.58
C LYS A 348 -16.94 -16.70 -11.51
N ASP A 349 -15.67 -16.34 -11.37
CA ASP A 349 -14.56 -16.93 -12.11
C ASP A 349 -13.97 -18.13 -11.34
N SER A 350 -14.82 -19.10 -11.00
CA SER A 350 -14.44 -20.23 -10.14
C SER A 350 -13.35 -21.13 -10.73
N ASN A 351 -13.14 -21.04 -12.05
CA ASN A 351 -12.13 -21.81 -12.77
C ASN A 351 -10.76 -21.11 -12.80
N ASN A 352 -10.65 -19.90 -12.25
CA ASN A 352 -9.40 -19.18 -12.22
C ASN A 352 -8.32 -19.99 -11.49
N VAL A 353 -7.19 -20.15 -12.15
CA VAL A 353 -6.11 -21.03 -11.70
C VAL A 353 -5.46 -20.57 -10.39
N LEU A 354 -5.56 -19.27 -10.07
CA LEU A 354 -5.08 -18.73 -8.81
C LEU A 354 -5.80 -19.36 -7.61
N PHE A 355 -7.09 -19.71 -7.74
CA PHE A 355 -7.83 -20.39 -6.68
C PHE A 355 -7.28 -21.79 -6.43
N VAL A 356 -6.89 -22.53 -7.48
CA VAL A 356 -6.29 -23.86 -7.33
C VAL A 356 -4.99 -23.77 -6.54
N MET A 357 -4.14 -22.81 -6.88
CA MET A 357 -2.88 -22.57 -6.16
C MET A 357 -3.13 -22.22 -4.69
N VAL A 358 -4.12 -21.35 -4.40
CA VAL A 358 -4.48 -21.00 -3.02
C VAL A 358 -5.01 -22.21 -2.23
N GLN A 359 -5.87 -23.05 -2.83
CA GLN A 359 -6.38 -24.24 -2.16
C GLN A 359 -5.26 -25.19 -1.73
N SER A 360 -4.17 -25.26 -2.49
CA SER A 360 -3.03 -26.12 -2.16
C SER A 360 -2.23 -25.68 -0.93
N VAL A 361 -2.38 -24.43 -0.45
CA VAL A 361 -1.59 -23.86 0.66
C VAL A 361 -2.42 -23.32 1.82
N ILE A 362 -3.72 -23.04 1.61
CA ILE A 362 -4.56 -22.38 2.62
C ILE A 362 -4.72 -23.19 3.91
N GLY A 363 -4.73 -24.52 3.81
CA GLY A 363 -4.82 -25.42 4.98
C GLY A 363 -3.60 -25.27 5.90
N ASP A 364 -2.40 -25.30 5.32
CA ASP A 364 -1.14 -25.13 6.04
C ASP A 364 -1.04 -23.75 6.68
N LEU A 365 -1.43 -22.70 5.96
CA LEU A 365 -1.45 -21.34 6.51
C LEU A 365 -2.37 -21.21 7.72
N LYS A 366 -3.56 -21.85 7.71
CA LYS A 366 -4.44 -21.90 8.89
C LYS A 366 -3.75 -22.57 10.07
N GLN A 367 -3.10 -23.71 9.85
CA GLN A 367 -2.38 -24.45 10.88
C GLN A 367 -1.16 -23.70 11.41
N ILE A 368 -0.54 -22.83 10.61
CA ILE A 368 0.62 -22.04 11.04
C ILE A 368 0.18 -20.78 11.80
N LEU A 369 -0.75 -20.01 11.23
CA LEU A 369 -1.09 -18.67 11.74
C LEU A 369 -2.08 -18.73 12.90
N PHE A 370 -2.99 -19.71 12.91
CA PHE A 370 -4.06 -19.83 13.91
C PHE A 370 -3.93 -21.09 14.77
N ASN A 371 -2.70 -21.43 15.18
CA ASN A 371 -2.42 -22.50 16.14
C ASN A 371 -2.42 -21.97 17.59
N PRO A 372 -3.42 -22.31 18.43
CA PRO A 372 -3.47 -21.84 19.81
C PRO A 372 -2.31 -22.37 20.67
N SER A 373 -1.82 -23.58 20.39
CA SER A 373 -0.76 -24.24 21.16
C SER A 373 0.63 -23.68 20.84
N LYS A 374 0.81 -23.13 19.65
CA LYS A 374 2.07 -22.52 19.20
C LYS A 374 1.77 -21.29 18.35
N PRO A 375 1.49 -20.14 18.98
CA PRO A 375 1.16 -18.92 18.25
C PRO A 375 2.28 -18.48 17.32
N PHE A 376 1.93 -18.04 16.12
CA PHE A 376 2.89 -17.56 15.14
C PHE A 376 3.64 -16.32 15.64
N SER A 377 4.96 -16.33 15.55
CA SER A 377 5.79 -15.16 15.82
C SER A 377 7.11 -15.22 15.05
N ARG A 378 7.52 -14.09 14.45
CA ARG A 378 8.83 -13.93 13.78
C ARG A 378 9.87 -13.22 14.65
N GLY A 379 9.51 -12.86 15.89
CA GLY A 379 10.34 -12.09 16.81
C GLY A 379 9.58 -10.91 17.42
N GLN A 380 10.07 -10.41 18.56
CA GLN A 380 9.45 -9.29 19.28
C GLN A 380 9.42 -7.99 18.45
N ASP A 381 10.44 -7.77 17.62
CA ASP A 381 10.54 -6.62 16.71
C ASP A 381 9.54 -6.70 15.53
N LYS A 382 8.91 -7.86 15.31
CA LYS A 382 7.98 -8.11 14.20
C LYS A 382 6.52 -8.27 14.64
N ILE A 383 6.21 -8.12 15.92
CA ILE A 383 4.87 -8.40 16.45
C ILE A 383 3.75 -7.65 15.70
N ASN A 384 3.93 -6.36 15.39
CA ASN A 384 2.93 -5.59 14.65
C ASN A 384 2.77 -6.09 13.21
N PHE A 385 3.87 -6.50 12.56
CA PHE A 385 3.83 -7.08 11.21
C PHE A 385 3.20 -8.48 11.21
N ASP A 386 3.38 -9.26 12.28
CA ASP A 386 2.76 -10.57 12.46
C ASP A 386 1.25 -10.44 12.64
N LEU A 387 0.81 -9.47 13.46
CA LEU A 387 -0.60 -9.18 13.66
C LEU A 387 -1.27 -8.71 12.36
N GLU A 388 -0.65 -7.81 11.61
CA GLU A 388 -1.20 -7.36 10.32
C GLU A 388 -1.28 -8.51 9.31
N LEU A 389 -0.25 -9.37 9.24
CA LEU A 389 -0.25 -10.56 8.38
C LEU A 389 -1.41 -11.51 8.71
N MET A 390 -1.68 -11.72 10.00
CA MET A 390 -2.78 -12.55 10.46
C MET A 390 -4.14 -11.93 10.17
N ILE A 391 -4.27 -10.59 10.29
CA ILE A 391 -5.48 -9.85 9.89
C ILE A 391 -5.71 -10.02 8.38
N GLU A 392 -4.68 -9.84 7.55
CA GLU A 392 -4.78 -10.03 6.10
C GLU A 392 -5.21 -11.46 5.75
N PHE A 393 -4.62 -12.47 6.39
CA PHE A 393 -4.97 -13.87 6.15
C PHE A 393 -6.39 -14.22 6.63
N PHE A 394 -6.82 -13.69 7.77
CA PHE A 394 -8.19 -13.83 8.26
C PHE A 394 -9.20 -13.28 7.24
N LEU A 395 -8.96 -12.06 6.74
CA LEU A 395 -9.79 -11.42 5.72
C LEU A 395 -9.80 -12.24 4.43
N ALA A 396 -8.65 -12.76 4.01
CA ALA A 396 -8.56 -13.63 2.83
C ALA A 396 -9.40 -14.90 3.00
N CYS A 397 -9.33 -15.58 4.15
CA CYS A 397 -10.14 -16.76 4.42
C CYS A 397 -11.64 -16.48 4.31
N LEU A 398 -12.13 -15.40 4.92
CA LEU A 398 -13.54 -15.03 4.84
C LEU A 398 -13.96 -14.64 3.42
N ARG A 399 -13.11 -13.90 2.68
CA ARG A 399 -13.43 -13.45 1.32
C ARG A 399 -13.44 -14.61 0.31
N LEU A 400 -12.55 -15.59 0.47
CA LEU A 400 -12.44 -16.74 -0.42
C LEU A 400 -13.47 -17.84 -0.11
N ASN A 401 -13.76 -18.06 1.18
CA ASN A 401 -14.72 -19.08 1.59
C ASN A 401 -15.50 -18.61 2.84
N PRO A 402 -16.54 -17.77 2.66
CA PRO A 402 -17.28 -17.16 3.76
C PRO A 402 -18.05 -18.16 4.63
N HIS A 403 -18.25 -19.38 4.15
CA HIS A 403 -18.92 -20.44 4.91
C HIS A 403 -17.96 -21.29 5.74
N ASN A 404 -16.66 -21.26 5.43
CA ASN A 404 -15.64 -21.94 6.21
C ASN A 404 -15.20 -21.05 7.39
N ASN A 405 -15.77 -21.34 8.55
CA ASN A 405 -15.56 -20.57 9.77
C ASN A 405 -14.44 -21.11 10.68
N GLU A 406 -13.50 -21.94 10.19
CA GLU A 406 -12.43 -22.50 11.03
C GLU A 406 -11.59 -21.41 11.72
N VAL A 407 -11.09 -20.44 10.95
CA VAL A 407 -10.29 -19.33 11.49
C VAL A 407 -11.13 -18.46 12.43
N LEU A 408 -12.40 -18.18 12.05
CA LEU A 408 -13.33 -17.43 12.90
C LEU A 408 -13.55 -18.14 14.25
N LYS A 409 -13.77 -19.46 14.25
CA LYS A 409 -13.93 -20.27 15.46
C LYS A 409 -12.67 -20.24 16.33
N ALA A 410 -11.48 -20.32 15.73
CA ALA A 410 -10.23 -20.22 16.45
C ALA A 410 -10.11 -18.88 17.19
N CYS A 411 -10.52 -17.77 16.56
CA CYS A 411 -10.47 -16.45 17.18
C CYS A 411 -11.61 -16.15 18.17
N LEU A 412 -12.75 -16.86 18.07
CA LEU A 412 -13.88 -16.73 18.99
C LEU A 412 -13.70 -17.53 20.29
N ASN A 413 -12.86 -18.56 20.28
CA ASN A 413 -12.62 -19.38 21.46
C ASN A 413 -11.94 -18.56 22.57
N LEU A 414 -12.60 -18.40 23.72
CA LEU A 414 -12.12 -17.63 24.88
C LEU A 414 -10.79 -18.15 25.47
N LEU A 415 -10.42 -19.40 25.19
CA LEU A 415 -9.14 -19.99 25.61
C LEU A 415 -8.00 -19.72 24.61
N SER A 416 -8.29 -19.06 23.49
CA SER A 416 -7.28 -18.73 22.50
C SER A 416 -6.37 -17.59 22.97
N PRO A 417 -5.15 -17.49 22.42
CA PRO A 417 -4.24 -16.39 22.70
C PRO A 417 -4.87 -15.01 22.42
N ALA A 418 -4.56 -14.02 23.26
CA ALA A 418 -5.08 -12.64 23.15
C ALA A 418 -4.89 -12.01 21.74
N MET A 419 -3.80 -12.37 21.06
CA MET A 419 -3.54 -11.93 19.68
C MET A 419 -4.63 -12.37 18.69
N PHE A 420 -5.28 -13.53 18.88
CA PHE A 420 -6.35 -13.97 17.99
C PHE A 420 -7.61 -13.11 18.16
N HIS A 421 -7.92 -12.71 19.40
CA HIS A 421 -9.01 -11.78 19.68
C HIS A 421 -8.73 -10.38 19.10
N TYR A 422 -7.48 -9.91 19.20
CA TYR A 422 -7.06 -8.67 18.54
C TYR A 422 -7.24 -8.74 17.02
N VAL A 423 -6.79 -9.83 16.40
CA VAL A 423 -6.94 -10.08 14.95
C VAL A 423 -8.42 -10.09 14.57
N LEU A 424 -9.29 -10.73 15.35
CA LEU A 424 -10.74 -10.75 15.11
C LEU A 424 -11.33 -9.34 15.11
N VAL A 425 -11.11 -8.56 16.18
CA VAL A 425 -11.67 -7.21 16.29
C VAL A 425 -11.19 -6.32 15.15
N LYS A 426 -9.89 -6.36 14.83
CA LYS A 426 -9.31 -5.57 13.74
C LYS A 426 -9.80 -6.01 12.36
N ALA A 427 -9.94 -7.30 12.11
CA ALA A 427 -10.48 -7.81 10.86
C ALA A 427 -11.95 -7.42 10.67
N LEU A 428 -12.79 -7.56 11.69
CA LEU A 428 -14.20 -7.14 11.64
C LEU A 428 -14.32 -5.64 11.40
N TYR A 429 -13.51 -4.83 12.10
CA TYR A 429 -13.44 -3.39 11.85
C TYR A 429 -13.08 -3.08 10.39
N ARG A 430 -12.14 -3.83 9.80
CA ARG A 430 -11.73 -3.63 8.40
C ARG A 430 -12.80 -4.06 7.40
N ILE A 431 -13.59 -5.11 7.69
CA ILE A 431 -14.75 -5.48 6.87
C ILE A 431 -15.77 -4.35 6.82
N ILE A 432 -15.96 -3.61 7.93
CA ILE A 432 -16.92 -2.51 8.03
C ILE A 432 -16.40 -1.24 7.36
N THR A 433 -15.11 -0.92 7.52
CA THR A 433 -14.56 0.40 7.15
C THR A 433 -13.86 0.44 5.80
N GLN A 434 -13.36 -0.68 5.29
CA GLN A 434 -12.66 -0.72 4.01
C GLN A 434 -13.65 -0.62 2.84
N LYS A 435 -13.27 0.12 1.78
CA LYS A 435 -13.96 0.08 0.48
C LYS A 435 -14.05 -1.37 -0.01
N ARG A 436 -15.27 -1.84 -0.24
CA ARG A 436 -15.56 -3.24 -0.53
C ARG A 436 -15.70 -3.50 -2.03
N LEU A 437 -15.14 -4.60 -2.52
CA LEU A 437 -15.49 -5.15 -3.84
C LEU A 437 -16.90 -5.76 -3.80
N ALA A 438 -17.61 -5.73 -4.93
CA ALA A 438 -19.02 -6.15 -4.97
C ALA A 438 -19.25 -7.61 -4.52
N TRP A 439 -18.25 -8.48 -4.71
CA TRP A 439 -18.30 -9.91 -4.38
C TRP A 439 -17.68 -10.27 -3.02
N TRP A 440 -17.00 -9.35 -2.33
CA TRP A 440 -16.53 -9.64 -0.97
C TRP A 440 -17.73 -9.75 -0.04
N PRO A 441 -17.76 -10.68 0.93
CA PRO A 441 -18.89 -10.82 1.84
C PRO A 441 -19.06 -9.59 2.74
N GLN A 442 -20.26 -9.39 3.28
CA GLN A 442 -20.53 -8.34 4.27
C GLN A 442 -20.31 -8.86 5.69
N ILE A 443 -20.44 -7.98 6.67
CA ILE A 443 -20.32 -8.31 8.09
C ILE A 443 -21.44 -9.23 8.59
N ASP A 444 -22.54 -9.35 7.86
CA ASP A 444 -23.68 -10.20 8.18
C ASP A 444 -23.31 -11.69 8.32
N ILE A 445 -22.27 -12.15 7.61
CA ILE A 445 -21.76 -13.53 7.71
C ILE A 445 -21.38 -13.94 9.14
N VAL A 446 -21.02 -12.98 9.99
CA VAL A 446 -20.65 -13.25 11.39
C VAL A 446 -21.81 -13.07 12.38
N TYR A 447 -22.99 -12.58 11.95
CA TYR A 447 -24.10 -12.29 12.86
C TYR A 447 -24.64 -13.53 13.56
N SER A 448 -24.57 -14.70 12.92
CA SER A 448 -24.90 -15.98 13.56
C SER A 448 -24.05 -16.30 14.79
N ARG A 449 -22.88 -15.65 14.92
CA ARG A 449 -21.91 -15.78 16.02
C ARG A 449 -21.88 -14.55 16.95
N ALA A 450 -22.85 -13.63 16.83
CA ALA A 450 -22.87 -12.40 17.61
C ALA A 450 -22.89 -12.63 19.13
N GLY A 451 -23.48 -13.74 19.60
CA GLY A 451 -23.45 -14.11 21.02
C GLY A 451 -22.03 -14.43 21.53
N GLU A 452 -21.25 -15.15 20.73
CA GLU A 452 -19.85 -15.49 21.04
C GLU A 452 -18.96 -14.24 21.03
N LEU A 453 -19.26 -13.26 20.16
CA LEU A 453 -18.53 -11.98 20.07
C LEU A 453 -18.76 -11.05 21.28
N ARG A 454 -19.81 -11.25 22.07
CA ARG A 454 -20.13 -10.44 23.25
C ARG A 454 -19.42 -10.92 24.51
N ASN A 455 -18.95 -12.15 24.51
CA ASN A 455 -18.20 -12.77 25.59
C ASN A 455 -16.71 -12.47 25.41
#